data_AF-A0A9E5DG12-F1
#
_entry.id   AF-A0A9E5DG12-F1
#
_cell.length_a   1.000
_cell.length_b   1.000
_cell.length_c   1.000
_cell.angle_alpha   90.00
_cell.angle_beta   90.00
_cell.angle_gamma   90.00
#
_symmetry.space_group_name_H-M   'P 1'
#
loop_
_entity.id
_entity.type
_entity.pdbx_description
1 polymer ?
#
loop_
_entity_poly.entity_id
_entity_poly.type
_entity_poly.pdbx_seq_one_letter_code
_entity_poly.pdbx_strand_id
1 'polypeptide(L)'
;MNLVLLFLSGIMLVEHAIIGTNALVKKETVSRTTGIPLAFFEMFYYVILAVLFPSILLVYFFLFTHVVGGLYYVLKGERSYGKQFYVGYSIFEYVELLFIVYIVYLALTLP
;
A
#
# COMPACT_ATOMS: atom_id res chain seq x y z
N MET A 1 2.58 -21.46 6.14
CA MET A 1 3.05 -20.06 6.05
C MET A 1 2.03 -19.13 5.38
N ASN A 2 1.21 -19.64 4.46
CA ASN A 2 0.36 -18.80 3.60
C ASN A 2 -0.88 -18.16 4.21
N LEU A 3 -1.58 -18.74 5.19
CA LEU A 3 -2.88 -18.19 5.61
C LEU A 3 -2.80 -16.77 6.20
N VAL A 4 -1.80 -16.49 7.03
CA VAL A 4 -1.60 -15.14 7.60
C VAL A 4 -1.21 -14.16 6.51
N LEU A 5 -0.26 -14.51 5.64
CA LEU A 5 0.15 -13.68 4.51
C LEU A 5 -1.03 -13.40 3.57
N LEU A 6 -1.83 -14.40 3.23
CA LEU A 6 -3.01 -14.27 2.38
C LEU A 6 -4.07 -13.37 3.03
N PHE A 7 -4.30 -13.51 4.34
CA PHE A 7 -5.22 -12.65 5.06
C PHE A 7 -4.77 -11.19 5.03
N LEU A 8 -3.49 -10.93 5.37
CA LEU A 8 -2.93 -9.57 5.33
C LEU A 8 -2.94 -8.99 3.92
N SER A 9 -2.56 -9.78 2.91
CA SER A 9 -2.59 -9.38 1.50
C SER A 9 -4.03 -9.09 1.04
N GLY A 10 -5.01 -9.85 1.53
CA GLY A 10 -6.43 -9.59 1.24
C GLY A 10 -6.90 -8.24 1.77
N ILE A 11 -6.48 -7.85 2.98
CA ILE A 11 -6.75 -6.52 3.53
C ILE A 11 -6.11 -5.45 2.64
N MET A 12 -4.83 -5.59 2.33
CA MET A 12 -4.07 -4.66 1.48
C MET A 12 -4.72 -4.48 0.09
N LEU A 13 -5.18 -5.58 -0.53
CA LEU A 13 -5.88 -5.52 -1.82
C LEU A 13 -7.15 -4.67 -1.76
N VAL A 14 -7.98 -4.90 -0.75
CA VAL A 14 -9.24 -4.14 -0.57
C VAL A 14 -8.94 -2.67 -0.29
N GLU A 15 -7.97 -2.42 0.57
CA GLU A 15 -7.53 -1.08 0.94
C GLU A 15 -7.06 -0.26 -0.27
N HIS A 16 -6.05 -0.77 -1.01
CA HIS A 16 -5.48 -0.06 -2.16
C HIS A 16 -6.50 0.11 -3.29
N ALA A 17 -7.39 -0.87 -3.50
CA ALA A 17 -8.47 -0.74 -4.46
C ALA A 17 -9.41 0.40 -4.07
N ILE A 18 -9.77 0.55 -2.79
CA ILE A 18 -10.63 1.64 -2.30
C ILE A 18 -9.91 2.99 -2.37
N ILE A 19 -8.67 3.07 -1.90
CA ILE A 19 -7.89 4.31 -1.85
C ILE A 19 -7.60 4.81 -3.26
N GLY A 20 -7.08 3.96 -4.14
CA GLY A 20 -6.83 4.30 -5.54
C GLY A 20 -8.08 4.76 -6.27
N THR A 21 -9.23 4.11 -6.02
CA THR A 21 -10.52 4.48 -6.63
C THR A 21 -11.05 5.80 -6.10
N ASN A 22 -10.99 6.03 -4.78
CA ASN A 22 -11.40 7.32 -4.20
C ASN A 22 -10.51 8.47 -4.70
N ALA A 23 -9.20 8.26 -4.79
CA ALA A 23 -8.29 9.24 -5.36
C ALA A 23 -8.64 9.55 -6.83
N LEU A 24 -8.88 8.52 -7.66
CA LEU A 24 -9.17 8.71 -9.07
C LEU A 24 -10.54 9.39 -9.32
N VAL A 25 -11.59 8.91 -8.64
CA VAL A 25 -12.97 9.30 -8.92
C VAL A 25 -13.40 10.51 -8.09
N LYS A 26 -13.14 10.47 -6.79
CA LYS A 26 -13.58 11.50 -5.84
C LYS A 26 -12.53 12.59 -5.62
N LYS A 27 -11.26 12.35 -6.00
CA LYS A 27 -10.14 13.27 -5.77
C LYS A 27 -9.96 13.55 -4.28
N GLU A 28 -10.06 12.50 -3.49
CA GLU A 28 -9.94 12.53 -2.04
C GLU A 28 -8.86 11.53 -1.62
N THR A 29 -8.06 11.90 -0.63
CA THR A 29 -7.22 10.96 0.11
C THR A 29 -7.96 10.50 1.36
N VAL A 30 -7.47 9.43 1.98
CA VAL A 30 -7.97 8.98 3.29
C VAL A 30 -7.76 10.07 4.35
N SER A 31 -8.71 10.19 5.29
CA SER A 31 -8.57 11.08 6.44
C SER A 31 -7.45 10.58 7.36
N ARG A 32 -6.83 11.46 8.15
CA ARG A 32 -5.73 11.12 9.07
C ARG A 32 -6.11 10.07 10.09
N THR A 33 -7.34 10.11 10.58
CA THR A 33 -7.85 9.15 11.56
C THR A 33 -7.79 7.72 11.05
N THR A 34 -7.95 7.53 9.74
CA THR A 34 -7.88 6.23 9.08
C THR A 34 -6.50 6.01 8.45
N GLY A 35 -5.95 7.00 7.75
CA GLY A 35 -4.70 6.92 7.01
C GLY A 35 -3.46 6.68 7.88
N ILE A 36 -3.44 7.13 9.14
CA ILE A 36 -2.32 6.83 10.05
C ILE A 36 -2.29 5.33 10.41
N PRO A 37 -3.38 4.72 10.93
CA PRO A 37 -3.45 3.28 11.12
C PRO A 37 -3.10 2.47 9.87
N LEU A 38 -3.62 2.89 8.70
CA LEU A 38 -3.34 2.24 7.42
C LEU A 38 -1.86 2.29 7.06
N ALA A 39 -1.22 3.46 7.13
CA ALA A 39 0.23 3.58 6.87
C ALA A 39 1.08 2.69 7.79
N PHE A 40 0.70 2.56 9.08
CA PHE A 40 1.38 1.62 9.99
C PHE A 40 1.16 0.16 9.59
N PHE A 41 -0.04 -0.18 9.16
CA PHE A 41 -0.37 -1.51 8.66
C PHE A 41 0.43 -1.85 7.39
N GLU A 42 0.50 -0.94 6.42
CA GLU A 42 1.27 -1.10 5.18
C GLU A 42 2.75 -1.29 5.49
N MET A 43 3.34 -0.44 6.34
CA MET A 43 4.74 -0.59 6.77
C MET A 43 5.00 -1.95 7.42
N PHE A 44 4.10 -2.39 8.32
CA PHE A 44 4.21 -3.70 8.96
C PHE A 44 4.11 -4.84 7.95
N TYR A 45 3.16 -4.77 7.02
CA TYR A 45 3.01 -5.74 5.94
C TYR A 45 4.26 -5.84 5.07
N TYR A 46 4.84 -4.70 4.67
CA TYR A 46 6.06 -4.69 3.86
C TYR A 46 7.30 -5.18 4.60
N VAL A 47 7.39 -4.98 5.91
CA VAL A 47 8.45 -5.61 6.72
C VAL A 47 8.32 -7.13 6.68
N ILE A 48 7.10 -7.68 6.79
CA ILE A 48 6.88 -9.12 6.64
C ILE A 48 7.29 -9.59 5.25
N LEU A 49 6.88 -8.88 4.19
CA LEU A 49 7.29 -9.23 2.82
C LEU A 49 8.80 -9.19 2.63
N ALA A 50 9.50 -8.23 3.23
CA ALA A 50 10.96 -8.11 3.09
C ALA A 50 11.69 -9.29 3.74
N VAL A 51 11.12 -9.85 4.81
CA VAL A 51 11.64 -11.06 5.46
C VAL A 51 11.33 -12.31 4.63
N LEU A 52 10.11 -12.43 4.10
CA LEU A 52 9.67 -13.62 3.35
C LEU A 52 10.22 -13.68 1.92
N PHE A 53 10.41 -12.53 1.29
CA PHE A 53 10.82 -12.40 -0.12
C PHE A 53 12.00 -11.42 -0.29
N PRO A 54 13.16 -11.70 0.32
CA PRO A 54 14.29 -10.76 0.37
C PRO A 54 14.95 -10.50 -1.00
N SER A 55 14.64 -11.30 -2.02
CA SER A 55 15.16 -11.12 -3.38
C SER A 55 14.29 -10.20 -4.25
N ILE A 56 13.09 -9.83 -3.80
CA ILE A 56 12.17 -9.00 -4.60
C ILE A 56 12.42 -7.52 -4.30
N LEU A 57 13.19 -6.85 -5.18
CA LEU A 57 13.53 -5.43 -5.03
C LEU A 57 12.32 -4.49 -4.87
N LEU A 58 11.20 -4.82 -5.51
CA LEU A 58 9.96 -4.06 -5.39
C LEU A 58 9.44 -3.99 -3.94
N VAL A 59 9.65 -5.02 -3.12
CA VAL A 59 9.27 -5.00 -1.70
C VAL A 59 9.98 -3.87 -0.97
N TYR A 60 11.29 -3.71 -1.18
CA TYR A 60 12.07 -2.66 -0.53
C TYR A 60 11.73 -1.28 -1.07
N PHE A 61 11.43 -1.17 -2.37
CA PHE A 61 10.95 0.06 -2.96
C PHE A 61 9.65 0.52 -2.28
N PHE A 62 8.65 -0.35 -2.19
CA PHE A 62 7.37 -0.01 -1.55
C PHE A 62 7.53 0.22 -0.04
N LEU A 63 8.34 -0.58 0.66
CA LEU A 63 8.64 -0.33 2.07
C LEU A 63 9.23 1.08 2.26
N PHE A 64 10.21 1.45 1.43
CA PHE A 64 10.83 2.76 1.51
C PHE A 64 9.84 3.89 1.22
N THR A 65 9.01 3.77 0.17
CA THR A 65 8.00 4.79 -0.14
C THR A 65 6.97 4.92 0.98
N HIS A 66 6.57 3.83 1.63
CA HIS A 66 5.63 3.88 2.77
C HIS A 66 6.25 4.46 4.03
N VAL A 67 7.50 4.13 4.33
CA VAL A 67 8.20 4.75 5.46
C VAL A 67 8.34 6.26 5.23
N VAL A 68 8.83 6.67 4.06
CA VAL A 68 9.05 8.10 3.76
C VAL A 68 7.72 8.84 3.64
N GLY A 69 6.79 8.31 2.84
CA GLY A 69 5.48 8.91 2.58
C GLY A 69 4.57 8.89 3.81
N GLY A 70 4.52 7.78 4.54
CA GLY A 70 3.77 7.62 5.78
C GLY A 70 4.28 8.53 6.88
N LEU A 71 5.59 8.60 7.12
CA LEU A 71 6.17 9.55 8.07
C LEU A 71 5.87 11.00 7.67
N TYR A 72 6.02 11.33 6.38
CA TYR A 72 5.67 12.66 5.88
C TYR A 72 4.19 12.98 6.15
N TYR A 73 3.27 12.06 5.86
CA TYR A 73 1.84 12.22 6.06
C TYR A 73 1.48 12.43 7.55
N VAL A 74 2.06 11.62 8.44
CA VAL A 74 1.89 11.75 9.90
C VAL A 74 2.33 13.13 10.39
N LEU A 75 3.46 13.64 9.89
CA LEU A 75 4.04 14.91 10.37
C LEU A 75 3.35 16.14 9.77
N LYS A 76 3.03 16.15 8.48
CA LYS A 76 2.50 17.33 7.75
C LYS A 76 0.98 17.44 7.73
N GLY A 77 0.26 16.32 7.85
CA GLY A 77 -1.20 16.26 7.85
C GLY A 77 -1.88 16.37 6.50
N GLU A 78 -3.22 16.39 6.54
CA GLU A 78 -4.08 16.40 5.36
C GLU A 78 -3.86 17.66 4.53
N ARG A 79 -3.79 17.47 3.21
CA ARG A 79 -3.67 18.55 2.25
C ARG A 79 -4.59 18.26 1.08
N SER A 80 -5.23 19.29 0.58
CA SER A 80 -5.84 19.23 -0.74
C SER A 80 -4.73 19.44 -1.78
N TYR A 81 -4.62 18.50 -2.71
CA TYR A 81 -3.64 18.57 -3.79
C TYR A 81 -4.32 18.91 -5.12
N GLY A 82 -3.53 19.23 -6.14
CA GLY A 82 -4.04 19.46 -7.50
C GLY A 82 -4.53 18.16 -8.16
N LYS A 83 -5.38 18.27 -9.19
CA LYS A 83 -5.91 17.11 -9.95
C LYS A 83 -4.82 16.11 -10.39
N GLN A 84 -3.67 16.61 -10.84
CA GLN A 84 -2.55 15.78 -11.29
C GLN A 84 -1.98 14.90 -10.17
N PHE A 85 -1.97 15.41 -8.93
CA PHE A 85 -1.53 14.63 -7.78
C PHE A 85 -2.44 13.43 -7.57
N TYR A 86 -3.76 13.61 -7.54
CA TYR A 86 -4.70 12.50 -7.31
C TYR A 86 -4.63 11.43 -8.39
N VAL A 87 -4.40 11.82 -9.64
CA VAL A 87 -4.18 10.87 -10.73
C VAL A 87 -2.88 10.10 -10.51
N GLY A 88 -1.76 10.78 -10.24
CA GLY A 88 -0.49 10.12 -9.96
C GLY A 88 -0.55 9.21 -8.74
N TYR A 89 -1.22 9.65 -7.68
CA TYR A 89 -1.47 8.89 -6.47
C TYR A 89 -2.31 7.63 -6.78
N SER A 90 -3.41 7.75 -7.54
CA SER A 90 -4.20 6.57 -7.93
C SER A 90 -3.41 5.56 -8.78
N ILE A 91 -2.51 6.02 -9.64
CA ILE A 91 -1.65 5.15 -10.44
C ILE A 91 -0.69 4.39 -9.52
N PHE A 92 -0.08 5.09 -8.56
CA PHE A 92 0.81 4.47 -7.57
C PHE A 92 0.08 3.37 -6.79
N GLU A 93 -1.09 3.67 -6.24
CA GLU A 93 -1.96 2.72 -5.52
C GLU A 93 -2.31 1.48 -6.36
N TYR A 94 -2.61 1.66 -7.65
CA TYR A 94 -2.92 0.52 -8.52
C TYR A 94 -1.71 -0.30 -8.95
N VAL A 95 -0.53 0.34 -9.12
CA VAL A 95 0.72 -0.40 -9.38
C VAL A 95 1.05 -1.30 -8.20
N GLU A 96 0.82 -0.80 -6.99
CA GLU A 96 1.01 -1.55 -5.76
C GLU A 96 -0.05 -2.65 -5.57
N LEU A 97 -1.32 -2.37 -5.90
CA LEU A 97 -2.36 -3.38 -5.94
C LEU A 97 -1.98 -4.58 -6.83
N LEU A 98 -1.46 -4.31 -8.04
CA LEU A 98 -0.99 -5.36 -8.95
C LEU A 98 0.20 -6.14 -8.37
N PHE A 99 1.10 -5.45 -7.67
CA PHE A 99 2.20 -6.09 -6.96
C PHE A 99 1.69 -7.02 -5.83
N ILE A 100 0.69 -6.60 -5.06
CA ILE A 100 0.10 -7.43 -4.01
C ILE A 100 -0.62 -8.65 -4.62
N VAL A 101 -1.30 -8.51 -5.76
CA VAL A 101 -1.86 -9.67 -6.49
C VAL A 101 -0.76 -10.66 -6.85
N TYR A 102 0.40 -10.18 -7.29
CA TYR A 102 1.55 -11.04 -7.56
C TYR A 102 2.08 -11.73 -6.29
N ILE A 103 2.13 -11.04 -5.15
CA ILE A 103 2.48 -11.66 -3.86
C ILE A 103 1.47 -12.74 -3.45
N VAL A 104 0.17 -12.51 -3.64
CA VAL A 104 -0.86 -13.53 -3.39
C VAL A 104 -0.65 -14.75 -4.29
N TYR A 105 -0.35 -14.53 -5.58
CA TYR A 105 0.00 -15.62 -6.49
C TYR A 105 1.22 -16.41 -6.00
N LEU A 106 2.29 -15.74 -5.57
CA LEU A 106 3.47 -16.41 -5.01
C LEU A 106 3.13 -17.19 -3.73
N ALA A 107 2.33 -16.61 -2.83
CA ALA A 107 1.87 -17.28 -1.63
C ALA A 107 1.05 -18.54 -1.96
N LEU A 108 0.21 -18.52 -2.99
CA LEU A 108 -0.59 -19.70 -3.36
C LEU A 108 0.22 -20.79 -4.07
N THR A 109 1.36 -20.44 -4.68
CA THR A 109 2.10 -21.35 -5.57
C THR A 109 3.40 -21.88 -4.99
N LEU A 110 4.00 -21.16 -4.03
CA LEU A 110 5.20 -21.62 -3.33
C LEU A 110 4.85 -22.57 -2.19
N PRO A 111 5.62 -23.66 -2.00
CA PRO A 111 5.36 -24.70 -1.01
C PRO A 111 5.50 -24.22 0.44
#